data_AF-A0AAQ0S7J9-F1
#
_entry.id   AF-A0AAQ0S7J9-F1
#
_cell.length_a   1.000
_cell.length_b   1.000
_cell.length_c   1.000
_cell.angle_alpha   90.00
_cell.angle_beta   90.00
_cell.angle_gamma   90.00
#
_symmetry.space_group_name_H-M   'P 1'
#
loop_
_entity.id
_entity.type
_entity.pdbx_description
1 polymer ?
#
loop_
_entity_poly.entity_id
_entity_poly.type
_entity_poly.pdbx_seq_one_letter_code
_entity_poly.pdbx_strand_id
1 'polypeptide(L)' 'MRIDQLDIGYTVWFIKPGGQLSEYGIVKELIFNDGNPIAVIEMGEFTKEIDDTYDIAIGEIGNAKYIR' A
#
# COMPACT_ATOMS: atom_id res chain seq x y z
N MET A 1 -2.17 -5.40 -6.36
CA MET A 1 -2.87 -4.13 -6.70
C MET A 1 -1.83 -3.13 -7.18
N ARG A 2 -2.23 -2.09 -7.93
CA ARG A 2 -1.30 -1.03 -8.35
C ARG A 2 -1.50 0.25 -7.55
N ILE A 3 -0.47 1.09 -7.44
CA ILE A 3 -0.49 2.35 -6.70
C ILE A 3 -1.50 3.34 -7.29
N ASP A 4 -1.69 3.34 -8.61
CA ASP A 4 -2.68 4.18 -9.30
C ASP A 4 -4.15 3.80 -9.02
N GLN A 5 -4.37 2.74 -8.24
CA GLN A 5 -5.69 2.28 -7.78
C GLN A 5 -5.92 2.57 -6.29
N LEU A 6 -4.96 3.20 -5.61
CA LEU A 6 -5.07 3.57 -4.20
C LEU A 6 -5.60 4.99 -4.06
N ASP A 7 -6.29 5.24 -2.94
CA ASP A 7 -6.68 6.57 -2.50
C ASP A 7 -6.02 6.91 -1.16
N ILE A 8 -5.78 8.20 -0.92
CA ILE A 8 -5.32 8.71 0.37
C ILE A 8 -6.34 8.33 1.46
N GLY A 9 -5.85 7.79 2.57
CA GLY A 9 -6.65 7.31 3.70
C GLY A 9 -6.95 5.81 3.67
N TYR A 10 -6.66 5.10 2.57
CA TYR A 10 -6.81 3.65 2.55
C TYR A 10 -5.83 2.95 3.50
N THR A 11 -6.34 1.98 4.25
CA THR A 11 -5.48 1.02 4.94
C THR A 11 -5.03 -0.03 3.94
N VAL A 12 -3.72 -0.20 3.80
CA VAL A 12 -3.12 -1.16 2.87
C VAL A 12 -2.20 -2.12 3.61
N TRP A 13 -2.21 -3.36 3.16
CA TRP A 13 -1.23 -4.39 3.50
C TRP A 13 -0.28 -4.56 2.32
N PHE A 14 1.00 -4.67 2.59
CA PHE A 14 2.00 -4.80 1.54
C PHE A 14 3.16 -5.72 1.94
N ILE A 15 3.70 -6.44 0.95
CA ILE A 15 4.85 -7.33 1.10
C ILE A 15 5.93 -6.90 0.10
N LYS A 16 7.17 -6.76 0.59
CA LYS A 16 8.31 -6.45 -0.28
C LYS A 16 8.59 -7.57 -1.29
N PRO A 17 9.16 -7.28 -2.46
CA PRO A 17 9.58 -8.30 -3.42
C PRO A 17 10.43 -9.41 -2.77
N GLY A 18 10.00 -10.67 -2.90
CA GLY A 18 10.68 -11.83 -2.31
C GLY A 18 10.59 -11.93 -0.78
N GLY A 19 9.82 -11.06 -0.12
CA GLY A 19 9.50 -11.15 1.30
C GLY A 19 8.39 -12.15 1.61
N GLN A 20 8.25 -12.52 2.88
CA GLN A 20 7.14 -13.34 3.38
C GLN A 20 6.32 -12.64 4.48
N LEU A 21 6.82 -11.54 5.02
CA LEU A 21 6.17 -10.79 6.10
C LEU A 21 5.43 -9.59 5.52
N SER A 22 4.16 -9.46 5.87
CA SER A 22 3.33 -8.32 5.52
C SER A 22 3.48 -7.19 6.53
N GLU A 23 3.58 -5.98 6.00
CA GLU A 23 3.45 -4.74 6.74
C GLU A 23 2.09 -4.10 6.42
N TYR A 24 1.61 -3.19 7.26
CA TYR A 24 0.39 -2.44 6.98
C TYR A 24 0.50 -1.00 7.45
N GLY A 25 -0.28 -0.12 6.83
CA GLY A 25 -0.39 1.27 7.21
C GLY A 25 -1.43 2.01 6.39
N ILE A 26 -1.46 3.33 6.51
CA ILE A 26 -2.43 4.20 5.85
C ILE A 26 -1.75 4.94 4.71
N VAL A 27 -2.35 4.97 3.52
CA VAL A 27 -1.87 5.79 2.41
C VAL A 27 -1.97 7.26 2.79
N LYS A 28 -0.82 7.91 2.95
CA LYS A 28 -0.71 9.33 3.34
C LYS A 28 -0.60 10.24 2.13
N GLU A 29 0.15 9.82 1.13
CA GLU A 29 0.46 10.60 -0.07
C GLU A 29 0.62 9.68 -1.29
N LEU A 30 0.28 10.19 -2.47
CA LEU A 30 0.45 9.53 -3.76
C LEU A 30 1.26 10.45 -4.68
N ILE A 31 2.38 9.96 -5.18
CA ILE A 31 3.33 10.70 -6.02
C ILE A 31 3.35 10.05 -7.40
N PHE A 32 2.94 10.81 -8.43
CA PHE A 32 2.87 10.32 -9.81
C PHE A 32 3.94 11.02 -10.66
N ASN A 33 5.17 10.53 -10.61
CA ASN A 33 6.28 11.07 -11.41
C ASN A 33 6.44 10.27 -12.71
N ASP A 34 5.95 10.82 -13.83
CA ASP A 34 6.22 10.39 -15.21
C ASP A 34 6.28 8.86 -15.43
N GLY A 35 5.30 8.14 -14.88
CA GLY A 35 5.12 6.70 -15.10
C GLY A 35 5.56 5.78 -13.96
N ASN A 36 6.18 6.30 -12.90
CA ASN A 36 6.53 5.54 -11.70
C ASN A 36 5.70 6.02 -10.50
N PRO A 37 4.50 5.45 -10.27
CA PRO A 37 3.67 5.84 -9.14
C PRO A 37 4.25 5.31 -7.82
N ILE A 38 4.28 6.17 -6.80
CA ILE A 38 4.75 5.86 -5.45
C ILE A 38 3.64 6.21 -4.45
N ALA A 39 3.40 5.35 -3.47
CA ALA A 39 2.59 5.68 -2.30
C ALA A 39 3.47 5.83 -1.06
N VAL A 40 3.22 6.88 -0.28
CA VAL A 40 3.80 7.06 1.05
C VAL A 40 2.82 6.48 2.06
N ILE A 41 3.24 5.46 2.80
CA ILE A 41 2.44 4.76 3.78
C ILE A 41 2.84 5.19 5.19
N GLU A 42 1.89 5.68 5.97
CA GLU A 42 2.06 5.99 7.40
C GLU A 42 1.86 4.74 8.25
N MET A 43 2.85 4.43 9.09
CA MET A 43 2.93 3.24 9.94
C MET A 43 3.23 3.66 11.39
N GLY A 44 2.31 4.42 12.00
CA GLY A 44 2.53 5.04 13.31
C GLY A 44 3.47 6.24 13.21
N GLU A 45 4.64 6.18 13.84
CA GLU A 45 5.61 7.30 13.84
C GLU A 45 6.51 7.34 12.58
N PHE A 46 6.43 6.30 11.75
CA PHE A 46 7.27 6.17 10.55
C PHE A 46 6.44 6.25 9.28
N THR A 47 7.07 6.69 8.19
CA THR A 47 6.52 6.60 6.83
C THR A 47 7.39 5.70 5.96
N LYS A 48 6.78 5.05 4.98
CA LYS A 48 7.48 4.19 4.02
C LYS A 48 6.97 4.42 2.61
N GLU A 49 7.88 4.56 1.67
CA GLU A 49 7.55 4.62 0.24
C GLU A 49 7.45 3.22 -0.34
N ILE A 50 6.37 2.97 -1.08
CA ILE A 50 6.15 1.73 -1.83
C ILE A 50 5.75 2.05 -3.27
N ASP A 51 6.11 1.16 -4.18
CA ASP A 51 5.79 1.25 -5.61
C ASP A 51 5.06 -0.03 -6.08
N ASP A 52 4.80 -0.11 -7.38
CA ASP A 52 4.14 -1.25 -8.02
C ASP A 52 4.94 -2.58 -7.93
N THR A 53 6.15 -2.61 -7.37
CA THR A 53 6.91 -3.86 -7.15
C THR A 53 6.43 -4.63 -5.91
N TYR A 54 5.75 -3.97 -4.98
CA TYR A 54 5.21 -4.60 -3.78
C TYR A 54 3.92 -5.37 -4.09
N ASP A 55 3.73 -6.49 -3.40
CA ASP A 55 2.42 -7.14 -3.38
C ASP A 55 1.50 -6.36 -2.45
N ILE A 56 0.52 -5.64 -3.02
CA ILE A 56 -0.37 -4.72 -2.28
C ILE A 56 -1.81 -5.23 -2.27
N ALA A 57 -2.45 -5.14 -1.10
CA ALA A 57 -3.89 -5.37 -0.89
C ALA A 57 -4.50 -4.25 -0.01
N ILE A 58 -5.72 -3.81 -0.32
CA ILE A 58 -6.49 -2.92 0.56
C ILE A 58 -7.08 -3.76 1.69
N GLY A 59 -6.85 -3.34 2.94
CA GLY A 59 -7.49 -3.91 4.10
C GLY A 59 -8.65 -3.03 4.57
N GLU A 60 -9.85 -3.60 4.70
CA GLU A 60 -10.86 -3.00 5.56
C GLU A 60 -10.57 -3.44 6.99
N ILE A 61 -10.36 -2.49 7.91
CA ILE A 61 -10.35 -2.79 9.35
C ILE A 61 -11.77 -3.22 9.73
N GLY A 62 -12.06 -4.52 9.61
CA GLY A 62 -13.34 -5.12 9.97
C GLY A 62 -13.95 -6.11 8.98
N ASN A 63 -13.52 -6.16 7.71
CA ASN A 63 -14.02 -7.15 6.75
C ASN A 63 -13.00 -7.39 5.61
N ALA A 64 -12.01 -8.24 5.85
CA ALA A 64 -11.25 -8.84 4.75
C ALA A 64 -12.17 -9.75 3.93
N LYS A 65 -12.92 -9.19 2.97
CA LYS A 65 -13.59 -9.98 1.93
C LYS A 65 -12.53 -10.37 0.90
N TYR A 66 -12.02 -11.59 1.04
CA TYR A 66 -11.33 -12.27 -0.05
C TYR A 66 -12.33 -12.46 -1.21
N ILE A 67 -12.17 -11.69 -2.28
CA ILE A 67 -12.84 -11.97 -3.55
C ILE A 67 -11.97 -12.99 -4.29
N ARG A 68 -12.54 -14.16 -4.58
CA ARG A 68 -11.90 -15.29 -5.27
C ARG A 68 -12.11 -15.19 -6.77
#